data_AF-A0A0R0CF20-F1
#
_entry.id   AF-A0A0R0CF20-F1
#
_cell.length_a   1.000
_cell.length_b   1.000
_cell.length_c   1.000
_cell.angle_alpha   90.00
_cell.angle_beta   90.00
_cell.angle_gamma   90.00
#
_symmetry.space_group_name_H-M   'P 1'
#
loop_
_entity.id
_entity.type
_entity.pdbx_description
1 polymer ?
#
loop_
_entity_poly.entity_id
_entity_poly.type
_entity_poly.pdbx_seq_one_letter_code
_entity_poly.pdbx_strand_id
1 'polypeptide(L)'
;MHKNVVFRGCTRPAMFLGVPYVPFFMVAGGLLLLSMYWNLWVLLAIPVAVFIMRQMAKRDEMIFRLMGLRLQFKFRARNLQDHDGMWVFSPNAYRKTPPPDDYRRPKKKR
;
A
#
# COMPACT_ATOMS: atom_id res chain seq x y z
N MET A 1 26.10 11.51 1.86
CA MET A 1 25.54 10.17 2.10
C MET A 1 25.85 9.31 0.88
N HIS A 2 26.86 8.44 0.95
CA HIS A 2 27.30 7.62 -0.19
C HIS A 2 26.21 6.59 -0.55
N LYS A 3 25.69 6.66 -1.77
CA LYS A 3 24.53 5.88 -2.22
C LYS A 3 25.02 4.55 -2.81
N ASN A 4 25.45 3.63 -1.95
CA ASN A 4 25.91 2.29 -2.34
C ASN A 4 24.80 1.54 -3.10
N VAL A 5 25.04 1.27 -4.39
CA VAL A 5 24.08 0.63 -5.31
C VAL A 5 23.75 -0.82 -4.94
N VAL A 6 24.68 -1.49 -4.26
CA VAL A 6 24.56 -2.91 -3.84
C VAL A 6 23.37 -3.12 -2.90
N PHE A 7 23.13 -2.21 -1.94
CA PHE A 7 22.05 -2.35 -0.97
C PHE A 7 20.64 -2.15 -1.54
N ARG A 8 20.51 -1.55 -2.75
CA ARG A 8 19.18 -1.37 -3.36
C ARG A 8 18.63 -2.69 -3.88
N GLY A 9 19.49 -3.59 -4.35
CA GLY A 9 19.11 -4.94 -4.78
C GLY A 9 18.54 -5.80 -3.65
N CYS A 10 19.05 -5.62 -2.42
CA CYS A 10 18.60 -6.36 -1.23
C CYS A 10 17.16 -6.01 -0.78
N THR A 11 16.56 -4.95 -1.32
CA THR A 11 15.18 -4.53 -1.00
C THR A 11 14.17 -4.88 -2.09
N ARG A 12 14.62 -5.51 -3.18
CA ARG A 12 13.72 -5.93 -4.26
C ARG A 12 12.81 -7.05 -3.77
N PRO A 13 11.49 -6.94 -4.01
CA PRO A 13 10.59 -8.05 -3.73
C PRO A 13 10.97 -9.25 -4.61
N ALA A 14 10.79 -10.47 -4.08
CA ALA A 14 11.01 -11.69 -4.85
C ALA A 14 10.05 -11.74 -6.05
N MET A 15 10.60 -11.68 -7.27
CA MET A 15 9.86 -11.70 -8.52
C MET A 15 10.09 -13.03 -9.26
N PHE A 16 9.00 -13.68 -9.67
CA PHE A 16 9.01 -14.87 -10.51
C PHE A 16 8.40 -14.51 -11.87
N LEU A 17 9.14 -14.74 -12.97
CA LEU A 17 8.72 -14.38 -14.35
C LEU A 17 8.29 -12.90 -14.52
N GLY A 18 8.85 -11.99 -13.71
CA GLY A 18 8.53 -10.57 -13.71
C GLY A 18 7.26 -10.19 -12.95
N VAL A 19 6.67 -11.12 -12.19
CA VAL A 19 5.53 -10.88 -11.27
C VAL A 19 5.98 -11.15 -9.84
N PRO A 20 5.62 -10.34 -8.84
CA PRO A 20 5.97 -10.63 -7.45
C PRO A 20 5.31 -11.95 -6.99
N TYR A 21 6.02 -12.76 -6.19
CA TYR A 21 5.57 -14.11 -5.82
C TYR A 21 4.24 -14.13 -5.05
N VAL A 22 4.08 -13.21 -4.09
CA VAL A 22 2.88 -13.11 -3.23
C VAL A 22 1.59 -12.86 -4.04
N PRO A 23 1.50 -11.81 -4.89
CA PRO A 23 0.30 -11.57 -5.69
C PRO A 23 0.05 -12.68 -6.72
N PHE A 24 1.11 -13.29 -7.28
CA PHE A 24 0.95 -14.44 -8.17
C PHE A 24 0.21 -15.60 -7.48
N PHE A 25 0.65 -15.98 -6.28
CA PHE A 25 0.02 -17.07 -5.52
C PHE A 25 -1.42 -16.74 -5.10
N MET A 26 -1.68 -15.51 -4.68
CA MET A 26 -3.03 -15.08 -4.29
C MET A 26 -4.00 -15.13 -5.48
N VAL A 27 -3.57 -14.66 -6.67
CA VAL A 27 -4.42 -14.64 -7.86
C VAL A 27 -4.58 -16.03 -8.48
N ALA A 28 -3.48 -16.76 -8.67
CA ALA A 28 -3.53 -18.11 -9.24
C ALA A 28 -4.26 -19.08 -8.32
N GLY A 29 -3.96 -19.04 -7.02
CA GLY A 29 -4.65 -19.85 -6.00
C GLY A 29 -6.13 -19.47 -5.86
N GLY A 30 -6.45 -18.17 -5.87
CA GLY A 30 -7.82 -17.69 -5.81
C GLY A 30 -8.64 -18.10 -7.04
N LEU A 31 -8.08 -17.97 -8.25
CA LEU A 31 -8.73 -18.42 -9.48
C LEU A 31 -8.86 -19.94 -9.55
N LEU A 32 -7.87 -20.69 -9.07
CA LEU A 32 -7.95 -22.15 -8.99
C LEU A 32 -9.09 -22.58 -8.05
N LEU A 33 -9.17 -22.02 -6.84
CA LEU A 33 -10.27 -22.30 -5.92
C LEU A 33 -11.61 -21.93 -6.56
N LEU A 34 -11.73 -20.72 -7.12
CA LEU A 34 -12.96 -20.25 -7.76
C LEU A 34 -13.39 -21.17 -8.93
N SER A 35 -12.42 -21.64 -9.70
CA SER A 35 -12.64 -22.57 -10.81
C SER A 35 -13.18 -23.91 -10.34
N MET A 36 -12.70 -24.41 -9.20
CA MET A 36 -13.20 -25.64 -8.58
C MET A 36 -14.65 -25.50 -8.10
N TYR A 37 -15.02 -24.34 -7.55
CA TYR A 37 -16.37 -24.12 -7.01
C TYR A 37 -17.40 -23.73 -8.07
N TRP A 38 -16.99 -23.03 -9.13
CA TRP A 38 -17.94 -22.47 -10.11
C TRP A 38 -17.85 -23.17 -11.45
N ASN A 39 -16.69 -23.08 -12.11
CA ASN A 39 -16.52 -23.64 -13.45
C ASN A 39 -15.04 -23.71 -13.85
N LEU A 40 -14.63 -24.84 -14.42
CA LEU A 40 -13.25 -25.09 -14.86
C LEU A 40 -12.75 -24.11 -15.93
N TRP A 41 -13.66 -23.48 -16.69
CA TRP A 41 -13.31 -22.46 -17.68
C TRP A 41 -12.59 -21.24 -17.06
N VAL A 42 -12.76 -20.99 -15.76
CA VAL A 42 -12.08 -19.90 -15.04
C VAL A 42 -10.55 -20.08 -15.03
N LEU A 43 -10.03 -21.30 -15.20
CA LEU A 43 -8.59 -21.53 -15.35
C LEU A 43 -7.98 -20.80 -16.56
N LEU A 44 -8.74 -20.61 -17.65
CA LEU A 44 -8.25 -19.87 -18.82
C LEU A 44 -8.04 -18.38 -18.53
N ALA A 45 -8.65 -17.83 -17.47
CA ALA A 45 -8.44 -16.46 -17.04
C ALA A 45 -7.09 -16.25 -16.31
N ILE A 46 -6.47 -17.32 -15.80
CA ILE A 46 -5.18 -17.27 -15.08
C ILE A 46 -4.07 -16.60 -15.91
N PRO A 47 -3.76 -17.04 -17.15
CA PRO A 47 -2.70 -16.40 -17.94
C PRO A 47 -2.98 -14.92 -18.24
N VAL A 48 -4.25 -14.55 -18.45
CA VAL A 48 -4.65 -13.16 -18.68
C VAL A 48 -4.41 -12.31 -17.43
N ALA A 49 -4.80 -12.81 -16.25
CA ALA A 49 -4.58 -12.13 -14.99
C ALA A 49 -3.08 -11.98 -14.66
N VAL A 50 -2.28 -13.02 -14.93
CA VAL A 50 -0.82 -12.99 -14.75
C VAL A 50 -0.18 -11.98 -15.70
N PHE A 51 -0.66 -11.87 -16.94
CA PHE A 51 -0.19 -10.87 -17.89
C PHE A 51 -0.45 -9.44 -17.41
N ILE A 52 -1.65 -9.17 -16.88
CA ILE A 52 -1.99 -7.85 -16.31
C ILE A 52 -1.06 -7.52 -15.13
N MET A 53 -0.87 -8.48 -14.20
CA MET A 53 0.03 -8.29 -13.07
C MET A 53 1.47 -8.02 -13.51
N ARG A 54 1.94 -8.70 -14.56
CA ARG A 54 3.26 -8.51 -15.15
C ARG A 54 3.42 -7.10 -15.73
N GLN A 55 2.39 -6.57 -16.38
CA GLN A 55 2.43 -5.20 -16.91
C GLN A 55 2.45 -4.14 -15.81
N MET A 56 1.74 -4.37 -14.70
CA MET A 56 1.81 -3.51 -13.52
C MET A 56 3.20 -3.56 -12.86
N ALA A 57 3.74 -4.76 -12.65
CA ALA A 57 5.07 -4.96 -12.05
C ALA A 57 6.21 -4.39 -12.90
N LYS A 58 6.06 -4.38 -14.23
CA LYS A 58 7.02 -3.76 -15.15
C LYS A 58 7.12 -2.24 -14.98
N ARG A 59 6.04 -1.58 -14.57
CA ARG A 59 6.03 -0.12 -14.32
C ARG A 59 6.57 0.23 -12.95
N ASP A 60 6.22 -0.56 -11.94
CA ASP A 60 6.65 -0.33 -10.56
C ASP A 60 6.74 -1.66 -9.81
N GLU A 61 7.96 -2.03 -9.42
CA GLU A 61 8.27 -3.28 -8.75
C GLU A 61 7.71 -3.36 -7.32
N MET A 62 7.45 -2.21 -6.67
CA MET A 62 6.94 -2.15 -5.29
C MET A 62 5.43 -1.85 -5.21
N ILE A 63 4.74 -1.71 -6.34
CA ILE A 63 3.32 -1.29 -6.37
C ILE A 63 2.40 -2.22 -5.58
N PHE A 64 2.64 -3.53 -5.63
CA PHE A 64 1.85 -4.52 -4.90
C PHE A 64 2.03 -4.44 -3.39
N ARG A 65 3.24 -4.11 -2.94
CA ARG A 65 3.54 -3.89 -1.53
C ARG A 65 2.87 -2.61 -1.02
N LEU A 66 2.83 -1.56 -1.85
CA LEU A 66 2.12 -0.32 -1.54
C LEU A 66 0.60 -0.52 -1.51
N MET A 67 0.06 -1.28 -2.46
CA MET A 67 -1.37 -1.67 -2.48
C MET A 67 -1.74 -2.48 -1.24
N GLY A 68 -0.92 -3.46 -0.85
CA GLY A 68 -1.11 -4.25 0.36
C GLY A 68 -1.08 -3.39 1.63
N LEU A 69 -0.13 -2.46 1.72
CA LEU A 69 -0.04 -1.53 2.84
C LEU A 69 -1.26 -0.60 2.92
N ARG A 70 -1.71 -0.06 1.78
CA ARG A 70 -2.93 0.74 1.70
C ARG A 70 -4.16 -0.06 2.13
N LEU A 71 -4.25 -1.33 1.75
CA LEU A 71 -5.33 -2.21 2.13
C LEU A 71 -5.32 -2.50 3.65
N GLN A 72 -4.14 -2.78 4.22
CA GLN A 72 -3.98 -2.95 5.67
C GLN A 72 -4.41 -1.70 6.44
N PHE A 73 -3.99 -0.51 5.99
CA PHE A 73 -4.43 0.74 6.62
C PHE A 73 -5.92 0.96 6.47
N LYS A 74 -6.52 0.64 5.30
CA LYS A 74 -7.97 0.74 5.11
C LYS A 74 -8.75 -0.17 6.06
N PHE A 75 -8.28 -1.39 6.31
CA PHE A 75 -8.92 -2.31 7.26
C PHE A 75 -8.67 -1.94 8.73
N ARG A 76 -7.52 -1.34 9.03
CA ARG A 76 -7.11 -1.00 10.41
C ARG A 76 -7.59 0.37 10.87
N ALA A 77 -7.77 1.32 9.96
CA ALA A 77 -8.37 2.63 10.22
C ALA A 77 -9.90 2.53 10.29
N ARG A 78 -10.46 1.72 11.20
CA ARG A 78 -11.92 1.68 11.44
C ARG A 78 -12.45 2.95 12.14
N ASN A 79 -11.55 3.80 12.66
CA ASN A 79 -11.89 5.08 13.30
C ASN A 79 -12.24 6.21 12.31
N LEU A 80 -12.50 5.91 11.03
CA LEU A 80 -12.92 6.92 10.04
C LEU A 80 -14.20 7.66 10.46
N GLN A 81 -15.11 6.95 11.15
CA GLN A 81 -16.37 7.53 11.63
C GLN A 81 -16.16 8.58 12.72
N ASP A 82 -15.11 8.44 13.54
CA ASP A 82 -14.87 9.32 14.69
C ASP A 82 -14.03 10.56 14.33
N HIS A 83 -13.43 10.59 13.13
CA HIS A 83 -12.47 11.62 12.71
C HIS A 83 -12.78 12.23 11.34
N ASP A 84 -14.06 12.36 10.99
CA ASP A 84 -14.52 13.08 9.78
C ASP A 84 -13.82 12.61 8.49
N GLY A 85 -13.67 11.29 8.35
CA GLY A 85 -13.04 10.67 7.17
C GLY A 85 -11.51 10.75 7.11
N MET A 86 -10.85 11.37 8.09
CA MET A 86 -9.39 11.47 8.14
C MET A 86 -8.75 10.21 8.75
N TRP A 87 -7.65 9.75 8.16
CA TRP A 87 -6.88 8.62 8.69
C TRP A 87 -5.98 9.11 9.84
N VAL A 88 -6.49 9.07 11.07
CA VAL A 88 -5.75 9.49 12.28
C VAL A 88 -5.25 8.26 13.03
N PHE A 89 -3.92 8.13 13.16
CA PHE A 89 -3.26 7.05 13.91
C PHE A 89 -2.52 7.55 15.17
N SER A 90 -2.62 8.85 15.45
CA SER A 90 -2.00 9.44 16.64
C SER A 90 -2.86 9.17 17.87
N PRO A 91 -2.29 8.71 19.00
CA PRO A 91 -2.99 8.64 20.28
C PRO A 91 -3.19 10.03 20.89
N ASN A 92 -2.59 11.07 20.31
CA ASN A 92 -2.69 12.43 20.81
C ASN A 92 -4.06 13.00 20.44
N ALA A 93 -5.00 12.95 21.37
CA ALA A 93 -6.24 13.72 21.26
C ALA A 93 -5.85 15.19 21.04
N TYR A 94 -6.25 15.75 19.90
CA TYR A 94 -5.89 17.11 19.51
C TYR A 94 -6.23 18.06 20.67
N ARG A 95 -5.22 18.73 21.23
CA ARG A 95 -5.41 19.65 22.34
C ARG A 95 -6.34 20.76 21.86
N LYS A 96 -7.50 20.93 22.51
CA LYS A 96 -8.46 22.00 22.17
C LYS A 96 -7.86 23.40 22.30
N THR A 97 -6.84 23.54 23.15
CA THR A 97 -6.15 24.81 23.41
C THR A 97 -4.82 24.84 22.65
N PRO A 98 -4.60 25.79 21.73
CA PRO A 98 -3.28 25.99 21.15
C PRO A 98 -2.27 26.36 22.26
N PRO A 99 -0.97 26.04 22.09
CA PRO A 99 0.06 26.47 23.03
C PRO A 99 0.05 28.01 23.14
N PRO A 100 0.28 28.59 24.35
CA PRO A 100 0.40 30.03 24.53
C PRO A 100 1.39 30.65 23.54
N ASP A 101 1.07 31.80 22.96
CA ASP A 101 1.88 32.46 21.92
C ASP A 101 3.08 33.20 22.54
N ASP A 102 4.03 32.45 23.10
CA ASP A 102 5.24 33.02 23.72
C ASP A 102 6.19 33.72 22.71
N TYR A 103 5.84 33.70 21.42
CA TYR A 103 6.60 34.33 20.32
C TYR A 103 5.89 35.55 19.71
N ARG A 104 5.10 36.30 20.48
CA ARG A 104 4.52 37.56 20.00
C ARG A 104 5.63 38.61 19.80
N ARG A 105 6.29 38.59 18.63
CA ARG A 105 7.24 39.64 18.23
C ARG A 105 6.50 40.99 18.31
N PRO A 106 7.11 42.02 18.92
CA PRO A 106 6.49 43.33 19.00
C PRO A 106 6.25 43.86 17.59
N LYS A 107 4.99 44.25 17.29
CA LYS A 107 4.66 44.91 16.02
C LYS A 107 5.44 46.22 15.95
N LYS A 108 6.38 46.30 15.01
CA LYS A 108 7.15 47.51 14.71
C LYS A 108 6.16 48.61 14.31
N LYS A 109 5.98 49.61 15.19
CA LYS A 109 5.20 50.81 14.88
C LYS A 109 5.88 51.52 13.70
N ARG A 110 5.12 51.74 12.63
CA ARG A 110 5.50 52.61 11.51
C ARG A 110 5.45 54.06 11.96
#